data_AF-A0A5K7ZXQ7-F1
#
_entry.id   AF-A0A5K7ZXQ7-F1
#
_cell.length_a   1.000
_cell.length_b   1.000
_cell.length_c   1.000
_cell.angle_alpha   90.00
_cell.angle_beta   90.00
_cell.angle_gamma   90.00
#
_symmetry.space_group_name_H-M   'P 1'
#
loop_
_entity.id
_entity.type
_entity.pdbx_description
1 polymer ?
#
loop_
_entity_poly.entity_id
_entity_poly.type
_entity_poly.pdbx_seq_one_letter_code
_entity_poly.pdbx_strand_id
1 'polypeptide(L)'
;MLILSLFEDDTDDAGRLARQIIREIDALWTFLEHDGVEPTNNRAERSLRFGVLWRKCSLGTQSDKGNRWVERILSVKETCRLRDKATFPFLVECLECYFAGISVDVSWI
;
A
#
# COMPACT_ATOMS: atom_id res chain seq x y z
N MET A 1 23.98 14.12 8.22
CA MET A 1 22.84 15.04 8.49
C MET A 1 23.13 16.49 8.11
N LEU A 2 24.34 17.01 8.30
CA LEU A 2 24.68 18.44 8.11
C LEU A 2 24.43 19.04 6.70
N ILE A 3 24.38 18.22 5.63
CA ILE A 3 24.22 18.71 4.26
C ILE A 3 22.74 18.95 3.92
N LEU A 4 21.83 18.10 4.39
CA LEU A 4 20.40 18.23 4.07
C LEU A 4 19.79 19.45 4.76
N SER A 5 20.24 19.77 5.97
CA SER A 5 19.83 20.97 6.70
C SER A 5 20.23 22.27 6.01
N LEU A 6 21.21 22.26 5.09
CA LEU A 6 21.60 23.46 4.32
C LEU A 6 20.52 23.90 3.33
N PHE A 7 19.71 22.95 2.87
CA PHE A 7 18.67 23.17 1.86
C PHE A 7 17.27 23.15 2.46
N GLU A 8 17.12 22.83 3.75
CA GLU A 8 15.82 22.59 4.38
C GLU A 8 14.88 23.79 4.33
N ASP A 9 15.44 25.01 4.40
CA ASP A 9 14.70 26.27 4.33
C ASP A 9 14.42 26.73 2.88
N ASP A 10 14.99 26.06 1.87
CA ASP A 10 14.81 26.45 0.48
C ASP A 10 13.37 26.18 0.02
N THR A 11 12.82 27.12 -0.75
CA THR A 11 11.44 27.04 -1.26
C THR A 11 11.33 26.31 -2.60
N ASP A 12 12.46 25.90 -3.17
CA ASP A 12 12.55 25.23 -4.45
C ASP A 12 12.47 23.69 -4.34
N ASP A 13 12.72 23.00 -5.46
CA ASP A 13 12.69 21.55 -5.52
C ASP A 13 13.80 20.90 -4.66
N ALA A 14 14.94 21.57 -4.48
CA ALA A 14 16.03 21.07 -3.64
C ALA A 14 15.61 21.05 -2.17
N GLY A 15 15.00 22.14 -1.69
CA GLY A 15 14.47 22.17 -0.33
C GLY A 15 13.31 21.20 -0.11
N ARG A 16 12.44 21.01 -1.13
CA ARG A 16 11.39 19.99 -1.07
C ARG A 16 11.96 18.58 -0.90
N LEU A 17 13.00 18.24 -1.67
CA LEU A 17 13.67 16.96 -1.57
C LEU A 17 14.38 16.80 -0.21
N ALA A 18 15.06 17.84 0.27
CA ALA A 18 15.72 17.82 1.57
C ALA A 18 14.74 17.51 2.71
N ARG A 19 13.61 18.23 2.78
CA ARG A 19 12.55 18.00 3.77
C ARG A 19 11.96 16.58 3.66
N GLN A 20 11.80 16.06 2.45
CA GLN A 20 11.35 14.68 2.24
C GLN A 20 12.37 13.68 2.77
N ILE A 21 13.65 13.81 2.43
CA ILE A 21 14.69 12.88 2.91
C ILE A 21 14.82 12.95 4.43
N ILE A 22 14.80 14.15 5.03
CA ILE A 22 14.86 14.32 6.49
C ILE A 22 13.69 13.59 7.16
N ARG A 23 12.46 13.73 6.63
CA ARG A 23 11.27 13.06 7.19
C ARG A 23 11.36 11.54 7.13
N GLU A 24 11.93 10.99 6.07
CA GLU A 24 12.02 9.54 5.85
C GLU A 24 13.37 8.94 6.29
N ILE A 25 14.27 9.75 6.89
CA ILE A 25 15.67 9.39 7.12
C ILE A 25 15.81 8.10 7.93
N ASP A 26 14.97 7.91 8.95
CA ASP A 26 15.00 6.75 9.83
C ASP A 26 14.53 5.46 9.11
N ALA A 27 13.76 5.58 8.02
CA ALA A 27 13.25 4.45 7.26
C ALA A 27 14.18 4.03 6.11
N LEU A 28 15.13 4.87 5.69
CA LEU A 28 15.99 4.59 4.52
C LEU A 28 16.97 3.44 4.75
N TRP A 29 17.33 3.15 6.00
CA TRP A 29 18.32 2.13 6.36
C TRP A 29 17.75 0.98 7.19
N THR A 30 16.42 0.83 7.27
CA THR A 30 15.76 -0.24 8.04
C THR A 30 16.28 -1.64 7.71
N PHE A 31 16.71 -1.89 6.46
CA PHE A 31 17.30 -3.16 6.03
C PHE A 31 18.64 -3.51 6.67
N LEU A 32 19.36 -2.52 7.24
CA LEU A 32 20.59 -2.77 7.99
C LEU A 32 20.30 -3.30 9.41
N GLU A 33 19.12 -3.00 9.96
CA GLU A 33 18.72 -3.37 11.31
C GLU A 33 17.82 -4.61 11.34
N HIS A 34 17.06 -4.85 10.27
CA HIS A 34 16.08 -5.93 10.18
C HIS A 34 16.34 -6.84 8.99
N ASP A 35 16.73 -8.07 9.28
CA ASP A 35 16.88 -9.11 8.27
C ASP A 35 15.57 -9.38 7.52
N GLY A 36 15.66 -9.62 6.21
CA GLY A 36 14.51 -9.82 5.33
C GLY A 36 13.79 -8.55 4.86
N VAL A 37 14.20 -7.36 5.31
CA VAL A 37 13.74 -6.08 4.71
C VAL A 37 14.61 -5.75 3.50
N GLU A 38 13.97 -5.48 2.36
CA GLU A 38 14.67 -5.09 1.13
C GLU A 38 15.21 -3.65 1.24
N PRO A 39 16.37 -3.32 0.65
CA PRO A 39 16.92 -1.96 0.60
C PRO A 39 16.16 -1.05 -0.38
N THR A 40 15.00 -1.47 -0.87
CA THR A 40 14.22 -0.78 -1.90
C THR A 40 12.74 -0.76 -1.53
N ASN A 41 12.04 0.29 -1.96
CA ASN A 41 10.59 0.41 -1.78
C ASN A 41 9.80 -0.60 -2.64
N ASN A 42 10.41 -1.24 -3.64
CA ASN A 42 9.78 -2.11 -4.64
C ASN A 42 8.58 -2.95 -4.18
N ARG A 43 8.62 -3.53 -2.97
CA ARG A 43 7.49 -4.26 -2.39
C ARG A 43 6.24 -3.37 -2.28
N ALA A 44 6.36 -2.20 -1.65
CA ALA A 44 5.26 -1.24 -1.49
C ALA A 44 4.78 -0.70 -2.85
N GLU A 45 5.69 -0.31 -3.72
CA GLU A 45 5.36 0.11 -5.09
C GLU A 45 4.57 -0.95 -5.87
N ARG A 46 5.00 -2.22 -5.82
CA ARG A 46 4.28 -3.33 -6.46
C ARG A 46 2.88 -3.52 -5.88
N SER A 47 2.72 -3.44 -4.56
CA SER A 47 1.42 -3.55 -3.89
C SER A 47 0.46 -2.43 -4.32
N LEU A 48 0.96 -1.19 -4.48
CA LEU A 48 0.14 -0.04 -4.86
C LEU A 48 -0.12 0.07 -6.38
N ARG A 49 0.77 -0.50 -7.21
CA ARG A 49 0.78 -0.31 -8.67
C ARG A 49 -0.56 -0.61 -9.33
N PHE A 50 -1.24 -1.68 -8.90
CA PHE A 50 -2.54 -2.02 -9.49
C PHE A 50 -3.59 -0.94 -9.23
N GLY A 51 -3.69 -0.43 -8.00
CA GLY A 51 -4.63 0.64 -7.65
C GLY A 51 -4.32 1.94 -8.39
N VAL A 52 -3.03 2.29 -8.53
CA VAL A 52 -2.58 3.46 -9.29
C VAL A 52 -2.96 3.37 -10.76
N LEU A 53 -2.68 2.23 -11.41
CA LEU A 53 -3.02 2.01 -12.82
C LEU A 53 -4.54 2.01 -13.04
N TRP A 54 -5.28 1.33 -12.18
CA TRP A 54 -6.74 1.34 -12.23
C TRP A 54 -7.30 2.77 -12.11
N ARG A 55 -6.84 3.57 -11.13
CA ARG A 55 -7.29 4.96 -10.98
C ARG A 55 -6.93 5.82 -12.18
N LYS A 56 -5.74 5.61 -12.77
CA LYS A 56 -5.31 6.33 -13.97
C LYS A 56 -6.19 6.02 -15.19
N CYS A 57 -6.57 4.75 -15.37
CA CYS A 57 -7.34 4.30 -16.53
C CYS A 57 -8.86 4.48 -16.37
N SER A 58 -9.38 4.46 -15.14
CA SER A 58 -10.82 4.43 -14.86
C SER A 58 -11.32 5.59 -13.98
N LEU A 59 -10.46 6.58 -13.69
CA LEU A 59 -10.73 7.79 -12.88
C LEU A 59 -11.09 7.55 -11.40
N GLY A 60 -11.40 6.31 -11.02
CA GLY A 60 -11.71 5.92 -9.66
C GLY A 60 -13.13 6.31 -9.24
N THR A 61 -13.32 6.54 -7.94
CA THR A 61 -14.61 6.89 -7.34
C THR A 61 -14.51 8.24 -6.62
N GLN A 62 -15.62 8.97 -6.58
CA GLN A 62 -15.72 10.31 -5.98
C GLN A 62 -16.57 10.33 -4.69
N SER A 63 -17.03 9.16 -4.24
CA SER A 63 -17.84 9.05 -3.03
C SER A 63 -17.06 8.37 -1.91
N ASP A 64 -17.31 8.74 -0.66
CA ASP A 64 -16.67 8.09 0.49
C ASP A 64 -16.98 6.59 0.55
N LYS A 65 -18.24 6.22 0.25
CA LYS A 65 -18.65 4.82 0.16
C LYS A 65 -17.83 4.06 -0.89
N GLY A 66 -17.64 4.65 -2.06
CA GLY A 66 -16.83 4.05 -3.11
C GLY A 66 -15.36 3.96 -2.71
N ASN A 67 -14.79 5.01 -2.10
CA ASN A 67 -13.40 5.01 -1.64
C ASN A 67 -13.16 3.90 -0.62
N ARG A 68 -14.09 3.71 0.32
CA ARG A 68 -14.05 2.60 1.29
C ARG A 68 -14.15 1.22 0.62
N TRP A 69 -14.96 1.09 -0.43
CA TRP A 69 -15.03 -0.16 -1.19
C TRP A 69 -13.72 -0.47 -1.92
N VAL A 70 -13.14 0.54 -2.60
CA VAL A 70 -11.86 0.42 -3.32
C VAL A 70 -10.73 0.06 -2.36
N GLU A 71 -10.63 0.73 -1.22
CA GLU A 71 -9.65 0.45 -0.17
C GLU A 71 -9.72 -1.02 0.27
N ARG A 72 -10.92 -1.52 0.56
CA ARG A 72 -11.13 -2.90 1.00
C ARG A 72 -10.79 -3.92 -0.08
N ILE A 73 -11.28 -3.73 -1.31
CA ILE A 73 -11.07 -4.73 -2.37
C ILE A 73 -9.61 -4.81 -2.81
N LEU A 74 -8.90 -3.68 -2.85
CA LEU A 74 -7.47 -3.65 -3.15
C LEU A 74 -6.65 -4.32 -2.05
N SER A 75 -7.03 -4.11 -0.79
CA SER A 75 -6.38 -4.77 0.36
C SER A 75 -6.58 -6.28 0.31
N VAL A 76 -7.83 -6.74 0.14
CA VAL A 76 -8.15 -8.18 0.03
C VAL A 76 -7.40 -8.82 -1.13
N LYS A 77 -7.39 -8.17 -2.30
CA LYS A 77 -6.66 -8.65 -3.47
C LYS A 77 -5.17 -8.82 -3.18
N GLU A 78 -4.54 -7.82 -2.58
CA GLU A 78 -3.12 -7.86 -2.28
C GLU A 78 -2.78 -8.91 -1.23
N THR A 79 -3.58 -9.03 -0.17
CA THR A 79 -3.42 -10.11 0.82
C THR A 79 -3.55 -11.49 0.19
N CYS A 80 -4.57 -11.70 -0.67
CA CYS A 80 -4.71 -12.95 -1.41
C CYS A 80 -3.45 -13.27 -2.23
N ARG A 81 -2.92 -12.27 -2.96
CA ARG A 81 -1.70 -12.43 -3.75
C ARG A 81 -0.48 -12.80 -2.89
N LEU A 82 -0.32 -12.17 -1.72
CA LEU A 82 0.78 -12.45 -0.79
C LEU A 82 0.67 -13.84 -0.15
N ARG A 83 -0.53 -14.37 0.00
CA ARG A 83 -0.84 -15.66 0.64
C ARG A 83 -1.07 -16.79 -0.38
N ASP A 84 -0.74 -16.56 -1.64
CA ASP A 84 -0.93 -17.50 -2.76
C ASP A 84 -2.38 -18.02 -2.88
N LYS A 85 -3.36 -17.13 -2.68
CA LYS A 85 -4.80 -17.40 -2.81
C LYS A 85 -5.39 -16.68 -4.01
N ALA A 86 -6.32 -17.34 -4.69
CA ALA A 86 -7.10 -16.72 -5.75
C ALA A 86 -8.16 -15.76 -5.17
N THR A 87 -8.13 -14.49 -5.57
CA THR A 87 -9.03 -13.45 -5.02
C THR A 87 -10.50 -13.72 -5.32
N PHE A 88 -10.84 -14.13 -6.55
CA PHE A 88 -12.23 -14.29 -6.95
C PHE A 88 -12.95 -15.43 -6.19
N PRO A 89 -12.41 -16.66 -6.09
CA PRO A 89 -12.99 -17.71 -5.26
C PRO A 89 -13.21 -17.29 -3.80
N PHE A 90 -12.25 -16.57 -3.21
CA PHE A 90 -12.39 -16.09 -1.84
C PHE A 90 -13.54 -15.07 -1.68
N LEU A 91 -13.74 -14.19 -2.66
CA LEU A 91 -14.88 -13.26 -2.65
C LEU A 91 -16.22 -13.99 -2.79
N VAL A 92 -16.27 -15.04 -3.60
CA VAL A 92 -17.47 -15.89 -3.73
C VAL A 92 -17.77 -16.55 -2.39
N GLU A 93 -16.77 -17.18 -1.76
CA GLU A 93 -16.90 -17.79 -0.43
C GLU A 93 -17.40 -16.78 0.61
N CYS A 94 -16.84 -15.58 0.65
CA CYS A 94 -17.29 -14.51 1.54
C CYS A 94 -18.78 -14.17 1.35
N LEU A 95 -19.26 -14.11 0.11
CA LEU A 95 -20.66 -13.82 -0.21
C LEU A 95 -21.57 -14.99 0.16
N GLU A 96 -21.16 -16.22 -0.14
CA GLU A 96 -21.88 -17.43 0.23
C GLU A 96 -22.04 -17.54 1.76
N CYS A 97 -20.94 -17.34 2.50
CA CYS A 97 -20.95 -17.31 3.97
C CYS A 97 -21.86 -16.21 4.51
N TYR A 98 -21.80 -15.01 3.93
CA TYR A 98 -22.65 -13.88 4.33
C TYR A 98 -24.14 -14.22 4.16
N PHE A 99 -24.55 -14.79 3.02
CA PHE A 99 -25.94 -15.18 2.78
C PHE A 99 -26.40 -16.36 3.64
N ALA A 100 -25.49 -17.28 3.98
CA ALA A 100 -25.77 -18.39 4.88
C ALA A 100 -25.73 -18.01 6.37
N GLY A 101 -25.30 -16.78 6.72
CA GLY A 101 -25.18 -16.32 8.11
C GLY A 101 -24.03 -16.97 8.88
N ILE A 102 -23.01 -17.48 8.19
CA ILE A 102 -21.82 -18.10 8.76
C ILE A 102 -20.58 -17.23 8.56
N SER A 103 -19.55 -17.41 9.40
CA SER A 103 -18.27 -16.72 9.24
C SER A 103 -17.39 -17.43 8.22
N VAL A 104 -16.74 -16.66 7.35
CA VAL A 104 -15.65 -17.15 6.49
C VAL A 104 -14.35 -17.27 7.29
N ASP A 105 -13.52 -18.27 6.98
CA ASP A 105 -12.20 -18.38 7.59
C ASP A 105 -11.27 -17.28 7.07
N VAL A 106 -10.83 -16.43 8.00
CA VAL A 106 -9.89 -15.32 7.76
C VAL A 106 -8.62 -15.43 8.60
N SER A 107 -8.35 -16.60 9.20
CA SER A 107 -7.15 -16.82 10.02
C SER A 107 -5.83 -16.64 9.25
N TRP A 108 -5.91 -16.73 7.93
CA TRP A 108 -4.80 -16.54 7.00
C TRP A 108 -4.64 -15.09 6.52
N ILE A 109 -5.51 -14.15 6.92
CA ILE A 109 -5.33 -12.72 6.61
C ILE A 109 -4.29 -12.15 7.56
#